data_AF-U9VPS3-F1
#
_entry.id   AF-U9VPS3-F1
#
_cell.length_a   1.000
_cell.length_b   1.000
_cell.length_c   1.000
_cell.angle_alpha   90.00
_cell.angle_beta   90.00
_cell.angle_gamma   90.00
#
_symmetry.space_group_name_H-M   'P 1'
#
loop_
_entity.id
_entity.type
_entity.pdbx_description
1 polymer ?
#
loop_
_entity_poly.entity_id
_entity_poly.type
_entity_poly.pdbx_seq_one_letter_code
_entity_poly.pdbx_strand_id
1 'polypeptide(L)'
;METKNFRSKIATLRDQKGLTQLELALAIGVTETTIANWEKGRSGLPLVLQLIKLCRILDCTLEDLVEVISPDNLLETTNIGDLSLDELHQIIGTQDRKKRAS
;
A
#
# COMPACT_ATOMS: atom_id res chain seq x y z
N MET A 1 31.60 -10.73 5.41
CA MET A 1 30.94 -9.44 5.12
C MET A 1 29.57 -9.50 5.77
N GLU A 2 29.35 -8.78 6.87
CA GLU A 2 28.02 -8.73 7.49
C GLU A 2 27.04 -8.02 6.54
N THR A 3 26.09 -8.76 5.97
CA THR A 3 24.99 -8.17 5.24
C THR A 3 24.07 -7.51 6.26
N LYS A 4 24.32 -6.23 6.54
CA LYS A 4 23.42 -5.37 7.30
C LYS A 4 22.04 -5.52 6.67
N ASN A 5 21.14 -6.21 7.36
CA ASN A 5 19.83 -6.57 6.84
C ASN A 5 19.06 -5.26 6.60
N PHE A 6 19.09 -4.74 5.36
CA PHE A 6 18.48 -3.46 5.02
C PHE A 6 16.97 -3.66 5.01
N ARG A 7 16.34 -3.31 6.12
CA ARG A 7 14.89 -3.26 6.23
C ARG A 7 14.42 -1.88 5.76
N SER A 8 13.59 -1.85 4.72
CA SER A 8 13.01 -0.59 4.26
C SER A 8 12.08 0.03 5.30
N LYS A 9 11.89 1.35 5.21
CA LYS A 9 10.95 2.07 6.08
C LYS A 9 9.51 1.56 5.91
N ILE A 10 9.12 1.21 4.68
CA ILE A 10 7.82 0.61 4.35
C ILE A 10 7.63 -0.70 5.14
N ALA A 11 8.59 -1.62 5.05
CA ALA A 11 8.53 -2.89 5.79
C ALA A 11 8.48 -2.70 7.30
N THR A 12 9.12 -1.65 7.82
CA THR A 12 9.10 -1.32 9.26
C THR A 12 7.73 -0.80 9.69
N LEU A 13 7.14 0.12 8.92
CA LEU A 13 5.83 0.70 9.22
C LEU A 13 4.70 -0.32 9.06
N ARG A 14 4.79 -1.17 8.04
CA ARG A 14 3.83 -2.27 7.82
C ARG A 14 3.80 -3.22 9.02
N ASP A 15 4.97 -3.66 9.49
CA ASP A 15 5.07 -4.53 10.67
C ASP A 15 4.56 -3.88 11.96
N GLN A 16 4.81 -2.58 12.15
CA GLN A 16 4.27 -1.84 13.31
C GLN A 16 2.74 -1.80 13.32
N LYS A 17 2.12 -1.93 12.15
CA LYS A 17 0.67 -2.06 11.97
C LYS A 17 0.18 -3.51 11.99
N GLY A 18 1.07 -4.49 12.15
CA GLY A 18 0.71 -5.92 12.17
C GLY A 18 0.29 -6.49 10.81
N LEU A 19 0.58 -5.79 9.72
CA LEU A 19 0.15 -6.17 8.36
C LEU A 19 1.14 -7.11 7.66
N THR A 20 0.63 -8.07 6.91
CA THR A 20 1.34 -8.81 5.86
C THR A 20 1.50 -7.96 4.59
N GLN A 21 2.42 -8.34 3.70
CA GLN A 21 2.58 -7.65 2.41
C GLN A 21 1.30 -7.71 1.57
N LEU A 22 0.58 -8.84 1.61
CA LEU A 22 -0.71 -9.04 0.95
C LEU A 22 -1.79 -8.12 1.53
N GLU A 23 -1.90 -8.02 2.85
CA GLU A 23 -2.87 -7.12 3.51
C GLU A 23 -2.66 -5.67 3.14
N LEU A 24 -1.41 -5.20 3.19
CA LEU A 24 -1.08 -3.83 2.78
C LEU A 24 -1.39 -3.61 1.29
N ALA A 25 -1.10 -4.59 0.44
CA ALA A 25 -1.35 -4.50 -1.00
C ALA A 25 -2.85 -4.36 -1.30
N LEU A 26 -3.68 -5.20 -0.66
CA LEU A 26 -5.13 -5.16 -0.79
C LEU A 26 -5.70 -3.84 -0.26
N ALA A 27 -5.21 -3.34 0.87
CA ALA A 27 -5.68 -2.09 1.47
C ALA A 27 -5.50 -0.86 0.57
N ILE A 28 -4.49 -0.85 -0.30
CA ILE A 28 -4.19 0.30 -1.18
C ILE A 28 -4.40 -0.01 -2.68
N GLY A 29 -5.04 -1.15 -3.01
CA GLY A 29 -5.39 -1.50 -4.38
C GLY A 29 -4.20 -1.83 -5.30
N VAL A 30 -3.12 -2.40 -4.76
CA VAL A 30 -1.95 -2.86 -5.55
C VAL A 30 -1.71 -4.36 -5.38
N THR A 31 -0.76 -4.92 -6.14
CA THR A 31 -0.37 -6.33 -5.98
C THR A 31 0.62 -6.52 -4.83
N GLU A 32 0.63 -7.70 -4.21
CA GLU A 32 1.64 -8.07 -3.19
C GLU A 32 3.07 -7.89 -3.73
N THR A 33 3.29 -8.27 -4.99
CA THR A 33 4.57 -8.06 -5.70
C THR A 33 4.98 -6.58 -5.76
N THR A 34 4.02 -5.67 -5.91
CA THR A 34 4.26 -4.22 -5.88
C THR A 34 4.81 -3.79 -4.52
N ILE A 35 4.18 -4.22 -3.42
CA ILE A 35 4.66 -3.95 -2.05
C ILE A 35 6.06 -4.57 -1.85
N ALA A 36 6.25 -5.82 -2.24
CA ALA A 36 7.55 -6.49 -2.11
C ALA A 36 8.66 -5.77 -2.89
N ASN A 37 8.35 -5.22 -4.07
CA ASN A 37 9.29 -4.41 -4.84
C ASN A 37 9.63 -3.10 -4.13
N TRP A 38 8.63 -2.36 -3.65
CA TRP A 38 8.85 -1.13 -2.89
C TRP A 38 9.68 -1.39 -1.62
N GLU A 39 9.41 -2.48 -0.91
CA GLU A 39 10.17 -2.86 0.28
C GLU A 39 11.61 -3.25 -0.01
N LYS A 40 11.91 -3.71 -1.23
CA LYS A 40 13.26 -3.99 -1.74
C LYS A 40 13.93 -2.76 -2.36
N GLY A 41 13.28 -1.59 -2.31
CA GLY A 41 13.78 -0.36 -2.95
C GLY A 41 13.70 -0.39 -4.48
N ARG A 42 12.89 -1.28 -5.05
CA ARG A 42 12.71 -1.44 -6.50
C ARG A 42 11.45 -0.71 -6.94
N SER A 43 11.60 0.26 -7.84
CA SER A 43 10.53 1.03 -8.49
C SER A 43 9.63 1.83 -7.51
N GLY A 44 9.02 2.93 -7.96
CA GLY A 44 8.08 3.74 -7.18
C GLY A 44 8.69 4.86 -6.32
N LEU A 45 9.79 4.61 -5.60
CA LEU A 45 10.45 5.61 -4.75
C LEU A 45 10.87 6.92 -5.48
N PRO A 46 11.42 6.88 -6.71
CA PRO A 46 11.80 8.11 -7.42
C PRO A 46 10.62 9.07 -7.66
N LEU A 47 9.46 8.54 -8.04
CA LEU A 47 8.25 9.34 -8.29
C LEU A 47 7.73 9.98 -6.98
N VAL A 48 7.69 9.21 -5.88
CA VAL A 48 7.28 9.74 -4.57
C VAL A 48 8.18 10.89 -4.13
N LEU A 49 9.49 10.79 -4.34
CA LEU A 49 10.42 11.88 -4.01
C LEU A 49 10.20 13.12 -4.88
N GLN A 50 9.84 12.96 -6.16
CA GLN A 50 9.47 14.07 -7.03
C GLN A 50 8.19 14.76 -6.56
N LEU A 51 7.16 13.99 -6.20
CA LEU A 51 5.89 14.52 -5.68
C LEU A 51 6.07 15.27 -4.36
N ILE A 52 6.91 14.76 -3.43
CA ILE A 52 7.24 15.48 -2.19
C ILE A 52 7.92 16.82 -2.50
N LYS A 53 8.84 16.85 -3.47
CA LYS A 53 9.50 18.11 -3.89
C LYS A 53 8.51 19.08 -4.51
N LEU A 54 7.60 18.58 -5.35
CA LEU A 54 6.54 19.38 -5.97
C LEU A 54 5.66 20.03 -4.90
N CYS A 55 5.14 19.25 -3.96
CA CYS A 55 4.31 19.72 -2.85
C CYS A 55 5.01 20.82 -2.03
N ARG A 56 6.32 20.67 -1.76
CA ARG A 56 7.12 21.67 -1.05
C ARG A 56 7.29 22.99 -1.81
N ILE A 57 7.38 22.93 -3.14
CA ILE A 57 7.54 24.13 -3.98
C ILE A 57 6.19 24.87 -4.10
N LEU A 58 5.10 24.12 -4.15
CA LEU A 58 3.74 24.66 -4.29
C LEU A 58 3.06 25.00 -2.96
N ASP A 59 3.71 24.72 -1.83
CA ASP A 59 3.16 24.88 -0.47
C ASP A 59 1.79 24.19 -0.29
N CYS A 60 1.71 22.94 -0.74
CA CYS A 60 0.48 22.13 -0.71
C CYS A 60 0.76 20.70 -0.22
N THR A 61 -0.29 19.93 0.05
CA THR A 61 -0.20 18.49 0.29
C THR A 61 -0.37 17.70 -1.01
N LEU A 62 -0.21 16.37 -0.93
CA LEU A 62 -0.41 15.49 -2.09
C LEU A 62 -1.88 15.47 -2.52
N GLU A 63 -2.79 15.56 -1.56
CA GLU A 63 -4.24 15.60 -1.76
C GLU A 63 -4.66 16.86 -2.52
N ASP A 64 -3.99 18.00 -2.27
CA ASP A 64 -4.25 19.26 -2.97
C ASP A 64 -3.92 19.20 -4.46
N LEU A 65 -3.08 18.24 -4.90
CA LEU A 65 -2.74 18.04 -6.32
C LEU A 65 -3.83 17.30 -7.10
N VAL A 66 -4.82 16.73 -6.41
CA VAL A 66 -5.88 15.94 -7.04
C VAL A 66 -7.11 16.84 -7.19
N GLU A 67 -7.37 17.28 -8.42
CA GLU A 67 -8.69 17.80 -8.76
C GLU A 67 -9.67 16.62 -8.75
N VAL A 68 -10.72 16.69 -7.92
CA VAL A 68 -11.81 15.70 -7.92
C VAL A 68 -12.55 15.82 -9.24
N ILE A 69 -12.07 15.12 -10.27
CA ILE A 69 -12.81 14.91 -11.50
C ILE A 69 -14.04 14.08 -11.08
N SER A 70 -15.21 14.66 -11.27
CA SER A 70 -16.56 14.20 -10.92
C SER A 70 -16.73 12.69 -10.60
N PRO A 71 -17.61 12.35 -9.64
CA PRO A 71 -17.78 10.99 -9.11
C PRO A 71 -18.09 9.89 -10.13
N ASP A 72 -18.44 10.25 -11.37
CA ASP A 72 -18.77 9.31 -12.44
C ASP A 72 -17.54 8.64 -13.11
N ASN A 73 -16.31 9.10 -12.84
CA ASN A 73 -15.10 8.57 -13.48
C ASN A 73 -14.03 8.01 -12.52
N LEU A 74 -14.27 7.96 -11.20
CA LEU A 74 -13.45 7.10 -10.35
C LEU A 74 -13.90 5.66 -10.61
N LEU A 75 -13.05 4.91 -11.31
CA LEU A 75 -13.08 3.45 -11.34
C LEU A 75 -13.50 2.93 -9.96
N GLU A 76 -14.41 1.97 -9.96
CA GLU A 76 -14.90 1.19 -8.82
C GLU A 76 -13.75 0.45 -8.07
N THR A 77 -12.72 1.16 -7.62
CA THR A 77 -11.87 0.68 -6.55
C THR A 77 -12.69 0.88 -5.30
N THR A 78 -13.46 -0.15 -4.95
CA THR A 78 -13.94 -0.36 -3.58
C THR A 78 -12.90 0.18 -2.62
N ASN A 79 -13.22 1.31 -1.99
CA ASN A 79 -12.32 2.00 -1.08
C ASN A 79 -12.25 1.16 0.21
N ILE A 80 -11.40 0.15 0.18
CA ILE A 80 -11.07 -0.74 1.31
C ILE A 80 -10.20 0.01 2.35
N GLY A 81 -9.89 1.30 2.11
CA GLY A 81 -9.23 2.18 3.07
C GLY A 81 -10.07 2.48 4.33
N ASP A 82 -11.38 2.24 4.29
CA ASP A 82 -12.29 2.40 5.44
C ASP A 82 -12.50 1.11 6.23
N LEU A 83 -11.89 -0.01 5.81
CA LEU A 83 -11.98 -1.27 6.54
C LEU A 83 -11.00 -1.31 7.72
N SER A 84 -11.52 -1.66 8.88
CA SER A 84 -10.73 -1.93 10.08
C SER A 84 -9.75 -3.09 9.86
N LEU A 85 -8.67 -3.11 10.64
CA LEU A 85 -7.67 -4.19 10.61
C LEU A 85 -8.33 -5.58 10.80
N ASP A 86 -9.36 -5.64 11.64
CA ASP A 86 -10.10 -6.86 11.93
C ASP A 86 -10.93 -7.31 10.71
N GLU A 87 -11.55 -6.39 9.97
CA GLU A 87 -12.28 -6.71 8.75
C GLU A 87 -11.34 -7.23 7.64
N LEU A 88 -10.15 -6.64 7.50
CA LEU A 88 -9.12 -7.15 6.58
C LEU A 88 -8.70 -8.58 6.94
N HIS A 89 -8.46 -8.86 8.23
CA HIS A 89 -8.11 -10.20 8.69
C HIS A 89 -9.24 -11.23 8.45
N GLN A 90 -10.51 -10.86 8.61
CA GLN A 90 -11.63 -11.75 8.33
C GLN A 90 -11.77 -12.08 6.83
N ILE A 91 -11.59 -11.09 5.97
CA ILE A 91 -11.67 -11.28 4.51
C ILE A 91 -10.57 -12.24 4.03
N ILE A 92 -9.36 -12.13 4.56
CA ILE A 92 -8.23 -12.96 4.15
C ILE A 92 -8.26 -14.34 4.82
N GLY A 93 -8.63 -14.41 6.10
CA GLY A 93 -8.75 -15.66 6.86
C GLY A 93 -9.81 -16.63 6.36
N THR A 94 -10.79 -16.17 5.56
CA THR A 94 -11.80 -17.04 4.92
C THR A 94 -11.29 -17.75 3.66
N GLN A 95 -10.22 -17.25 3.01
CA GLN A 95 -9.65 -17.88 1.81
C GLN A 95 -8.84 -19.15 2.12
N ASP A 96 -8.37 -19.32 3.37
CA ASP A 96 -7.55 -20.47 3.77
C ASP A 96 -8.35 -21.76 4.01
N ARG A 97 -9.69 -21.69 4.13
CA ARG A 97 -10.52 -22.89 4.33
C ARG A 97 -10.91 -23.64 3.05
N LYS A 98 -10.71 -23.05 1.86
CA LYS A 98 -11.16 -23.66 0.59
C LYS A 98 -10.11 -24.50 -0.15
N LYS A 99 -8.87 -24.61 0.35
CA LYS A 99 -7.78 -25.38 -0.30
C LYS A 99 -7.37 -26.69 0.39
N ARG A 100 -8.07 -27.14 1.44
CA ARG A 100 -7.80 -28.45 2.10
C ARG A 100 -8.86 -29.53 1.86
N ALA A 101 -9.75 -29.31 0.89
CA ALA A 101 -10.67 -30.34 0.43
C ALA A 101 -10.67 -30.37 -1.10
N SER A 102 -9.60 -30.92 -1.69
CA SER A 102 -9.63 -31.55 -3.01
C SER A 102 -8.45 -32.49 -3.17
#